data_AF-A0A318FX19-F1
#
_entry.id   AF-A0A318FX19-F1
#
_cell.length_a   1.000
_cell.length_b   1.000
_cell.length_c   1.000
_cell.angle_alpha   90.00
_cell.angle_beta   90.00
_cell.angle_gamma   90.00
#
_symmetry.space_group_name_H-M   'P 1'
#
loop_
_entity.id
_entity.type
_entity.pdbx_description
1 polymer ?
#
loop_
_entity_poly.entity_id
_entity_poly.type
_entity_poly.pdbx_seq_one_letter_code
_entity_poly.pdbx_strand_id
1 'polypeptide(L)'
;MPTVIDKALDFIGGMNTSASVPHSMDESTAKGILKYLNELGTPASAADVMARGEKEGWNTEFTNKVAGWAEKIASGNRIVIKNPEYFSSYMREQLQELV
;
A
#
# COMPACT_ATOMS: atom_id res chain seq x y z
N MET A 1 -5.28 -13.55 14.06
CA MET A 1 -6.13 -12.75 13.17
C MET A 1 -5.20 -11.87 12.34
N PRO A 2 -5.37 -11.79 11.01
CA PRO A 2 -4.55 -10.89 10.20
C PRO A 2 -4.80 -9.45 10.63
N THR A 3 -3.75 -8.66 10.74
CA THR A 3 -3.89 -7.22 11.03
C THR A 3 -4.39 -6.49 9.78
N VAL A 4 -4.96 -5.29 9.97
CA VAL A 4 -5.32 -4.41 8.84
C VAL A 4 -4.10 -4.14 7.93
N ILE A 5 -2.91 -4.05 8.51
CA ILE A 5 -1.64 -3.86 7.77
C ILE A 5 -1.32 -5.11 6.95
N ASP A 6 -1.42 -6.31 7.52
CA ASP A 6 -1.18 -7.56 6.78
C ASP A 6 -2.09 -7.66 5.56
N LYS A 7 -3.37 -7.34 5.73
CA LYS A 7 -4.37 -7.37 4.66
C LYS A 7 -4.12 -6.31 3.58
N ALA A 8 -3.72 -5.11 3.97
CA ALA A 8 -3.32 -4.08 3.02
C ALA A 8 -2.09 -4.50 2.20
N LEU A 9 -1.12 -5.13 2.86
CA LEU A 9 0.06 -5.67 2.19
C LEU A 9 -0.28 -6.87 1.30
N ASP A 10 -1.29 -7.68 1.62
CA ASP A 10 -1.80 -8.73 0.72
C ASP A 10 -2.37 -8.12 -0.58
N PHE A 11 -3.12 -7.02 -0.50
CA PHE A 11 -3.62 -6.34 -1.69
C PHE A 11 -2.48 -5.80 -2.56
N ILE A 12 -1.42 -5.26 -1.95
CA ILE A 12 -0.24 -4.79 -2.67
C ILE A 12 0.54 -5.98 -3.26
N GLY A 13 0.66 -7.09 -2.53
CA GLY A 13 1.29 -8.33 -3.00
C GLY A 13 0.57 -8.97 -4.18
N GLY A 14 -0.75 -8.77 -4.30
CA GLY A 14 -1.56 -9.20 -5.45
C GLY A 14 -1.39 -8.37 -6.73
N MET A 15 -0.61 -7.29 -6.69
CA MET A 15 -0.30 -6.45 -7.87
C MET A 15 0.86 -7.04 -8.70
N ASN A 16 1.27 -6.37 -9.77
CA ASN A 16 2.47 -6.76 -10.52
C ASN A 16 3.76 -6.37 -9.78
N THR A 17 4.06 -7.04 -8.66
CA THR A 17 5.22 -6.77 -7.80
C THR A 17 6.57 -7.12 -8.43
N SER A 18 6.57 -7.83 -9.57
CA SER A 18 7.76 -8.10 -10.37
C SER A 18 8.20 -6.90 -11.22
N ALA A 19 7.34 -5.91 -11.44
CA ALA A 19 7.66 -4.73 -12.22
C ALA A 19 8.42 -3.69 -11.40
N SER A 20 9.57 -3.21 -11.89
CA SER A 20 10.35 -2.15 -11.22
C SER A 20 9.62 -0.81 -11.09
N VAL A 21 8.66 -0.57 -11.97
CA VAL A 21 7.77 0.59 -11.91
C VAL A 21 6.34 0.08 -11.86
N PRO A 22 5.60 0.35 -10.75
CA PRO A 22 4.18 0.00 -10.68
C PRO A 22 3.40 0.62 -11.84
N HIS A 23 2.48 -0.14 -12.42
CA HIS A 23 1.58 0.38 -13.43
C HIS A 23 0.65 1.45 -12.84
N SER A 24 0.04 2.29 -13.68
CA SER A 24 -0.81 3.41 -13.23
C SER A 24 -1.95 2.97 -12.31
N MET A 25 -2.51 1.79 -12.54
CA MET A 25 -3.55 1.19 -11.69
C MET A 25 -2.96 0.80 -10.33
N ASP A 26 -1.94 -0.06 -10.31
CA ASP A 26 -1.25 -0.51 -9.09
C ASP A 26 -0.72 0.66 -8.25
N GLU A 27 -0.10 1.65 -8.89
CA GLU A 27 0.37 2.86 -8.22
C GLU A 27 -0.77 3.60 -7.51
N SER A 28 -1.88 3.83 -8.22
CA SER A 28 -2.99 4.60 -7.65
C SER A 28 -3.67 3.81 -6.52
N THR A 29 -3.85 2.51 -6.70
CA THR A 29 -4.45 1.61 -5.70
C THR A 29 -3.56 1.51 -4.45
N ALA A 30 -2.26 1.26 -4.60
CA ALA A 30 -1.33 1.15 -3.48
C ALA A 30 -1.28 2.45 -2.67
N LYS A 31 -1.21 3.61 -3.33
CA LYS A 31 -1.27 4.92 -2.65
C LYS A 31 -2.62 5.14 -1.95
N GLY A 32 -3.73 4.70 -2.56
CA GLY A 32 -5.06 4.76 -1.97
C GLY A 32 -5.16 3.94 -0.68
N ILE A 33 -4.69 2.68 -0.73
CA ILE A 33 -4.61 1.78 0.44
C ILE A 33 -3.79 2.42 1.56
N LEU A 34 -2.55 2.85 1.26
CA LEU A 34 -1.65 3.43 2.27
C LEU A 34 -2.23 4.71 2.90
N LYS A 35 -2.87 5.57 2.08
CA LYS A 35 -3.52 6.80 2.57
C LYS A 35 -4.69 6.46 3.49
N TYR A 36 -5.50 5.47 3.12
CA TYR A 36 -6.66 5.07 3.89
C TYR A 36 -6.27 4.44 5.23
N LEU A 37 -5.23 3.61 5.27
CA LEU A 37 -4.66 3.10 6.53
C LEU A 37 -4.26 4.23 7.48
N ASN A 38 -3.62 5.27 6.95
CA ASN A 38 -3.24 6.45 7.73
C ASN A 38 -4.48 7.22 8.23
N GLU A 39 -5.55 7.32 7.42
CA GLU A 39 -6.83 7.92 7.84
C GLU A 39 -7.54 7.10 8.95
N LEU A 40 -7.36 5.78 8.95
CA LEU A 40 -7.83 4.87 10.01
C LEU A 40 -6.94 4.88 11.28
N GLY A 41 -5.86 5.67 11.30
CA GLY A 41 -4.94 5.75 12.44
C GLY A 41 -3.98 4.56 12.56
N THR A 42 -3.86 3.73 11.53
CA THR A 42 -3.00 2.54 11.48
C THR A 42 -2.04 2.61 10.28
N PRO A 43 -1.18 3.65 10.18
CA PRO A 43 -0.30 3.82 9.03
C PRO A 43 0.65 2.63 8.87
N ALA A 44 0.72 2.06 7.67
CA ALA A 44 1.76 1.09 7.34
C ALA A 44 3.11 1.80 7.33
N SER A 45 4.12 1.22 8.00
CA SER A 45 5.46 1.78 7.98
C SER A 45 6.22 1.36 6.73
N ALA A 46 7.23 2.15 6.35
CA ALA A 46 8.15 1.75 5.28
C ALA A 46 8.85 0.41 5.62
N ALA A 47 9.14 0.15 6.91
CA ALA A 47 9.74 -1.10 7.35
C ALA A 47 8.82 -2.31 7.12
N ASP A 48 7.50 -2.17 7.36
CA ASP A 48 6.53 -3.25 7.10
C ASP A 48 6.48 -3.60 5.61
N VAL A 49 6.51 -2.58 4.75
CA VAL A 49 6.54 -2.76 3.29
C VAL A 49 7.83 -3.47 2.86
N MET A 50 8.98 -3.03 3.38
CA MET A 50 10.28 -3.62 3.05
C MET A 50 10.37 -5.09 3.50
N ALA A 51 9.95 -5.37 4.74
CA ALA A 51 9.93 -6.72 5.29
C ALA A 51 9.01 -7.65 4.50
N ARG A 52 7.84 -7.15 4.07
CA ARG A 52 6.94 -7.93 3.20
C ARG A 52 7.54 -8.16 1.83
N GLY A 53 8.10 -7.12 1.21
CA GLY A 53 8.73 -7.24 -0.11
C GLY A 53 9.88 -8.24 -0.12
N GLU A 54 10.72 -8.26 0.91
CA GLU A 54 11.78 -9.26 1.07
C GLU A 54 11.20 -10.67 1.27
N LYS A 55 10.21 -10.82 2.14
CA LYS A 55 9.57 -12.12 2.43
C LYS A 55 8.89 -12.74 1.21
N GLU A 56 8.27 -11.92 0.37
CA GLU A 56 7.50 -12.36 -0.79
C GLU A 56 8.27 -12.27 -2.12
N GLY A 57 9.50 -11.79 -2.09
CA GLY A 57 10.35 -11.67 -3.28
C GLY A 57 9.85 -10.64 -4.29
N TRP A 58 9.24 -9.54 -3.82
CA TRP A 58 8.88 -8.42 -4.67
C TRP A 58 10.14 -7.81 -5.28
N ASN A 59 10.00 -7.19 -6.45
CA ASN A 59 11.11 -6.45 -7.04
C ASN A 59 11.57 -5.32 -6.10
N THR A 60 12.88 -5.09 -6.04
CA THR A 60 13.50 -4.14 -5.11
C THR A 60 13.07 -2.69 -5.40
N GLU A 61 13.03 -2.28 -6.67
CA GLU A 61 12.58 -0.94 -7.07
C GLU A 61 11.09 -0.72 -6.80
N PHE A 62 10.26 -1.76 -7.02
CA PHE A 62 8.85 -1.76 -6.64
C PHE A 62 8.70 -1.49 -5.14
N THR A 63 9.38 -2.31 -4.33
CA THR A 63 9.30 -2.26 -2.87
C THR A 63 9.74 -0.90 -2.34
N ASN A 64 10.88 -0.38 -2.84
CA ASN A 64 11.39 0.94 -2.49
C ASN A 64 10.39 2.07 -2.82
N LYS A 65 9.68 1.98 -3.94
CA LYS A 65 8.65 2.97 -4.29
C LYS A 65 7.47 2.95 -3.33
N VAL A 66 6.94 1.76 -3.04
CA VAL A 66 5.81 1.61 -2.12
C VAL A 66 6.21 2.06 -0.71
N ALA A 67 7.40 1.67 -0.24
CA ALA A 67 7.95 2.09 1.05
C ALA A 67 8.11 3.61 1.13
N GLY A 68 8.62 4.25 0.05
CA GLY A 68 8.72 5.70 -0.03
C GLY A 68 7.37 6.43 -0.05
N TRP A 69 6.29 5.79 -0.54
CA TRP A 69 4.94 6.35 -0.41
C TRP A 69 4.40 6.21 1.01
N ALA A 70 4.61 5.06 1.65
CA ALA A 70 4.24 4.83 3.04
C ALA A 70 4.90 5.85 3.98
N GLU A 71 6.21 6.07 3.82
CA GLU A 71 6.97 7.08 4.59
C GLU A 71 6.41 8.49 4.39
N LYS A 72 6.15 8.90 3.15
CA LYS A 72 5.59 10.23 2.85
C LYS A 72 4.24 10.43 3.51
N ILE A 73 3.36 9.42 3.43
CA ILE A 73 2.01 9.48 4.00
C ILE A 73 2.09 9.53 5.53
N ALA A 74 2.90 8.66 6.16
CA ALA A 74 3.09 8.63 7.61
C ALA A 74 3.69 9.94 8.14
N SER A 75 4.52 10.62 7.35
CA SER A 75 5.08 11.94 7.68
C SER A 75 4.09 13.10 7.49
N GLY A 76 2.83 12.83 7.12
CA GLY A 76 1.81 13.84 6.87
C GLY A 76 1.98 14.59 5.53
N ASN A 77 2.88 14.13 4.65
CA ASN A 77 3.06 14.75 3.35
C ASN A 77 1.93 14.37 2.39
N ARG A 78 1.55 15.33 1.53
CA ARG A 78 0.56 15.08 0.48
C ARG A 78 1.15 14.15 -0.59
N ILE A 79 0.33 13.21 -1.06
CA ILE A 79 0.64 12.35 -2.19
C ILE A 79 -0.43 12.51 -3.27
N VAL A 80 0.00 12.52 -4.54
CA VAL A 80 -0.92 12.56 -5.68
C VAL A 80 -1.31 11.13 -6.05
N ILE A 81 -2.62 10.88 -6.06
CA ILE A 81 -3.25 9.64 -6.55
C ILE A 81 -3.92 10.02 -7.87
N LYS A 82 -3.41 9.50 -8.99
CA LYS A 82 -3.88 9.90 -10.32
C LYS A 82 -5.31 9.43 -10.61
N ASN A 83 -5.60 8.19 -10.23
CA ASN A 83 -6.87 7.52 -10.51
C ASN A 83 -7.41 6.93 -9.19
N PRO A 84 -7.98 7.77 -8.30
CA PRO A 84 -8.43 7.33 -6.97
C PRO A 84 -9.54 6.27 -7.02
N GLU A 85 -10.27 6.15 -8.13
CA GLU A 85 -11.33 5.18 -8.38
C GLU A 85 -10.85 3.73 -8.42
N TYR A 86 -9.57 3.47 -8.71
CA TYR A 86 -9.03 2.11 -8.67
C TYR A 86 -8.96 1.55 -7.25
N PHE A 87 -8.90 2.41 -6.24
CA PHE A 87 -9.09 2.01 -4.85
C PHE A 87 -10.60 1.93 -4.53
N SER A 88 -11.17 0.76 -4.86
CA SER A 88 -12.60 0.46 -4.77
C SER A 88 -13.17 0.51 -3.34
N SER A 89 -14.50 0.67 -3.25
CA SER A 89 -15.24 0.57 -1.98
C SER A 89 -15.04 -0.78 -1.30
N TYR A 90 -15.01 -1.87 -2.06
CA TYR A 90 -14.76 -3.21 -1.54
C TYR A 90 -13.44 -3.28 -0.75
N MET A 91 -12.35 -2.75 -1.30
CA MET A 91 -11.06 -2.75 -0.60
C MET A 91 -11.10 -1.88 0.66
N ARG A 92 -11.82 -0.75 0.64
CA ARG A 92 -12.01 0.09 1.83
C ARG A 92 -12.75 -0.65 2.93
N GLU A 93 -13.88 -1.26 2.60
CA GLU A 93 -14.72 -2.02 3.53
C GLU A 93 -13.92 -3.16 4.17
N GLN A 94 -13.18 -3.94 3.37
CA GLN A 94 -12.33 -5.03 3.89
C GLN A 94 -11.24 -4.55 4.86
N LEU A 95 -10.69 -3.36 4.65
CA LEU A 95 -9.68 -2.81 5.57
C LEU A 95 -10.34 -2.25 6.84
N GLN A 96 -11.48 -1.57 6.70
CA GLN A 96 -12.21 -1.00 7.82
C GLN A 96 -12.75 -2.06 8.78
N GLU A 97 -13.16 -3.22 8.28
CA GLU A 97 -13.62 -4.36 9.11
C GLU A 97 -12.54 -4.94 10.04
N LEU A 98 -11.26 -4.61 9.80
CA LEU A 98 -10.11 -5.13 10.53
C LEU A 98 -9.49 -4.13 11.53
N VAL A 99 -10.12 -2.96 11.70
CA VAL A 99 -9.72 -1.91 12.66
C VAL A 99 -10.66 -1.90 13.85
#